data_AF-A0A239L705-F1
#
_entry.id   AF-A0A239L705-F1
#
_cell.length_a   1.000
_cell.length_b   1.000
_cell.length_c   1.000
_cell.angle_alpha   90.00
_cell.angle_beta   90.00
_cell.angle_gamma   90.00
#
_symmetry.space_group_name_H-M   'P 1'
#
loop_
_entity.id
_entity.type
_entity.pdbx_description
1 polymer ?
#
loop_
_entity_poly.entity_id
_entity_poly.type
_entity_poly.pdbx_seq_one_letter_code
_entity_poly.pdbx_strand_id
1 'polypeptide(L)'
;MSSFAETIENITPDIYESLKLAVEIGKWPDGRKLTQEQKELCLQAMIAWELQNLPEDQRTGYMGPQECESHAEPIPNILFSSNSLH
;
A
#
# COMPACT_ATOMS: atom_id res chain seq x y z
N MET A 1 -1.73 21.22 -16.22
CA MET A 1 -1.00 20.53 -15.14
C MET A 1 -0.89 19.07 -15.55
N SER A 2 0.08 18.78 -16.40
CA SER A 2 0.41 17.45 -16.90
C SER A 2 1.79 17.16 -16.33
N SER A 3 1.92 16.34 -15.28
CA SER A 3 3.24 16.25 -14.63
C SER A 3 3.56 14.99 -13.83
N PHE A 4 2.61 14.13 -13.50
CA PHE A 4 2.93 12.96 -12.67
C PHE A 4 2.12 11.72 -13.04
N ALA A 5 0.80 11.85 -13.11
CA ALA A 5 -0.09 10.75 -13.51
C ALA A 5 0.26 10.18 -14.90
N GLU A 6 0.61 11.02 -15.88
CA GLU A 6 1.03 10.56 -17.21
C GLU A 6 2.40 9.86 -17.19
N THR A 7 3.29 10.22 -16.28
CA THR A 7 4.61 9.57 -16.11
C THR A 7 4.47 8.21 -15.44
N ILE A 8 3.48 8.07 -14.55
CA ILE A 8 3.13 6.81 -13.87
C ILE A 8 2.69 5.73 -14.88
N GLU A 9 2.07 6.11 -16.00
CA GLU A 9 1.64 5.14 -17.03
C GLU A 9 2.82 4.46 -17.72
N ASN A 10 4.02 5.04 -17.65
CA ASN A 10 5.25 4.50 -18.26
C ASN A 10 6.37 4.34 -17.23
N ILE A 11 6.10 3.67 -16.10
CA ILE A 11 7.11 3.40 -15.08
C ILE A 11 8.17 2.44 -15.62
N THR A 12 9.40 2.95 -15.74
CA THR A 12 10.61 2.15 -15.88
C THR A 12 11.12 1.71 -14.50
N PRO A 13 11.99 0.70 -14.40
CA PRO A 13 12.58 0.29 -13.13
C PRO A 13 13.28 1.44 -12.39
N ASP A 14 13.96 2.33 -13.14
CA ASP A 14 14.65 3.52 -12.61
C ASP A 14 13.67 4.54 -12.00
N ILE A 15 12.51 4.72 -12.64
CA ILE A 15 11.42 5.56 -12.10
C ILE A 15 10.87 4.94 -10.83
N TYR A 16 10.64 3.62 -10.80
CA TYR A 16 10.17 2.91 -9.60
C TYR A 16 11.12 3.12 -8.41
N GLU A 17 12.42 2.96 -8.59
CA GLU A 17 13.41 3.18 -7.52
C GLU A 17 13.39 4.63 -7.01
N SER A 18 13.28 5.59 -7.94
CA SER A 18 13.17 7.01 -7.60
C SER A 18 11.89 7.33 -6.82
N LEU A 19 10.76 6.73 -7.19
CA LEU A 19 9.48 6.87 -6.49
C LEU A 19 9.55 6.28 -5.09
N LYS A 20 10.12 5.08 -4.95
CA LYS A 20 10.31 4.41 -3.66
C LYS A 20 11.10 5.30 -2.70
N LEU A 21 12.23 5.81 -3.15
CA LEU A 21 13.08 6.71 -2.36
C LEU A 21 12.35 8.01 -2.00
N ALA A 22 11.58 8.58 -2.93
CA ALA A 22 10.81 9.79 -2.67
C ALA A 22 9.71 9.59 -1.63
N VAL A 23 9.05 8.43 -1.63
CA VAL A 23 8.01 8.05 -0.67
C VAL A 23 8.60 7.77 0.71
N GLU A 24 9.76 7.12 0.78
CA GLU A 24 10.50 6.85 2.03
C GLU A 24 10.96 8.13 2.72
N ILE A 25 11.54 9.07 1.96
CA ILE A 25 12.08 10.33 2.48
C ILE A 25 10.99 11.41 2.62
N GLY A 26 9.88 11.27 1.89
CA GLY A 26 8.82 12.29 1.78
C GLY A 26 9.25 13.51 0.97
N LYS A 27 10.26 13.38 0.12
CA LYS A 27 10.80 14.45 -0.73
C LYS A 27 11.19 13.90 -2.09
N TRP A 28 10.96 14.69 -3.12
CA TRP A 28 11.49 14.44 -4.46
C TRP A 28 13.02 14.49 -4.48
N PRO A 29 13.68 13.86 -5.47
CA PRO A 29 15.14 13.98 -5.66
C PRO A 29 15.59 15.44 -5.84
N ASP A 30 14.72 16.30 -6.38
CA ASP A 30 14.91 17.76 -6.44
C ASP A 30 14.83 18.48 -5.08
N GLY A 31 14.58 17.77 -3.98
CA GLY A 31 14.48 18.33 -2.63
C GLY A 31 13.13 18.96 -2.29
N ARG A 32 12.17 18.98 -3.23
CA ARG A 32 10.79 19.43 -2.99
C ARG A 32 10.06 18.45 -2.07
N LYS A 33 9.25 18.96 -1.14
CA LYS A 33 8.39 18.11 -0.30
C LYS A 33 7.33 17.41 -1.14
N LEU A 34 7.10 16.14 -0.85
CA LEU A 34 6.03 15.36 -1.44
C LEU A 34 4.72 15.70 -0.72
N THR A 35 3.67 16.10 -1.45
CA THR A 35 2.35 16.29 -0.85
C THR A 35 1.70 14.94 -0.53
N GLN A 36 0.72 14.92 0.37
CA GLN A 36 0.00 13.69 0.72
C GLN A 36 -0.66 13.06 -0.53
N GLU A 37 -1.34 13.87 -1.34
CA GLU A 37 -1.97 13.41 -2.58
C GLU A 37 -0.94 12.86 -3.58
N GLN A 38 0.22 13.52 -3.72
CA GLN A 38 1.30 13.01 -4.55
C GLN A 38 1.85 11.69 -4.03
N LYS A 39 1.98 11.54 -2.71
CA LYS A 39 2.44 10.31 -2.07
C LYS A 39 1.48 9.15 -2.32
N GLU A 40 0.18 9.40 -2.22
CA GLU A 40 -0.86 8.40 -2.51
C GLU A 40 -0.81 7.94 -3.96
N LEU A 41 -0.68 8.89 -4.91
CA LEU A 41 -0.52 8.57 -6.33
C LEU A 41 0.77 7.78 -6.59
N CYS A 42 1.90 8.15 -5.96
CA CYS A 42 3.16 7.41 -6.07
C CYS A 42 3.01 5.97 -5.58
N LEU A 43 2.29 5.78 -4.47
CA LEU A 43 2.10 4.46 -3.89
C LEU A 43 1.22 3.58 -4.79
N GLN A 44 0.10 4.11 -5.28
CA GLN A 44 -0.77 3.40 -6.21
C GLN A 44 -0.02 2.97 -7.49
N ALA A 45 0.79 3.88 -8.02
CA ALA A 45 1.65 3.68 -9.17
C ALA A 45 2.65 2.53 -8.96
N MET A 46 3.38 2.56 -7.84
CA MET A 46 4.34 1.52 -7.47
C MET A 46 3.65 0.16 -7.37
N ILE A 47 2.53 0.07 -6.65
CA ILE A 47 1.78 -1.18 -6.49
C ILE A 47 1.34 -1.73 -7.85
N ALA A 48 0.79 -0.90 -8.74
CA ALA A 48 0.35 -1.31 -10.07
C ALA A 48 1.51 -1.87 -10.93
N TRP A 49 2.71 -1.30 -10.80
CA TRP A 49 3.91 -1.78 -11.48
C TRP A 49 4.42 -3.10 -10.88
N GLU A 50 4.48 -3.21 -9.55
CA GLU A 50 4.92 -4.41 -8.83
C GLU A 50 4.02 -5.62 -9.11
N LEU A 51 2.71 -5.41 -9.28
CA LEU A 51 1.78 -6.47 -9.66
C LEU A 51 2.14 -7.14 -10.99
N GLN A 52 2.76 -6.41 -11.91
CA GLN A 52 3.13 -6.90 -13.23
C GLN A 52 4.58 -7.37 -13.32
N ASN A 53 5.48 -6.78 -12.52
CA ASN A 53 6.93 -6.98 -12.65
C ASN A 53 7.56 -7.81 -11.53
N LEU A 54 6.91 -7.91 -10.34
CA LEU A 54 7.45 -8.60 -9.18
C LEU A 54 6.55 -9.78 -8.75
N PRO A 55 7.16 -10.87 -8.26
CA PRO A 55 6.41 -11.94 -7.60
C PRO A 55 5.85 -11.43 -6.27
N GLU A 56 4.76 -12.04 -5.80
CA GLU A 56 3.98 -11.57 -4.65
C GLU A 56 4.84 -11.35 -3.38
N ASP A 57 5.83 -12.22 -3.17
CA ASP A 57 6.74 -12.18 -2.02
C ASP A 57 7.66 -10.95 -1.97
N GLN A 58 7.82 -10.25 -3.10
CA GLN A 58 8.66 -9.06 -3.23
C GLN A 58 7.84 -7.78 -3.39
N ARG A 59 6.51 -7.86 -3.37
CA ARG A 59 5.64 -6.69 -3.50
C ARG A 59 5.60 -5.90 -2.20
N THR A 60 5.45 -4.59 -2.33
CA THR A 60 5.29 -3.70 -1.19
C THR A 60 4.01 -4.07 -0.44
N GLY A 61 4.13 -4.23 0.88
CA GLY A 61 3.01 -4.62 1.75
C GLY A 61 2.77 -6.13 1.87
N TYR A 62 3.61 -6.98 1.25
CA TYR A 62 3.56 -8.42 1.49
C TYR A 62 3.94 -8.76 2.94
N MET A 63 3.03 -9.41 3.66
CA MET A 63 3.24 -9.86 5.05
C MET A 63 3.50 -11.37 5.18
N GLY A 64 3.80 -12.07 4.08
CA GLY A 64 3.98 -13.52 4.11
C GLY A 64 2.67 -14.28 4.39
N PRO A 65 2.77 -15.61 4.56
CA PRO A 65 1.67 -16.43 5.10
C PRO A 65 1.45 -16.21 6.61
N GLN A 66 2.20 -15.29 7.23
CA GLN A 66 2.09 -14.97 8.65
C GLN A 66 0.92 -14.00 8.79
N GLU A 67 -0.29 -14.55 8.92
CA GLU A 67 -1.42 -13.82 9.45
C GLU A 67 -1.01 -13.16 10.77
N CYS A 68 -1.40 -11.91 10.99
CA CYS A 68 -1.14 -11.23 12.26
C CYS A 68 -1.55 -12.15 13.41
N GLU A 69 -0.62 -12.47 14.33
CA GLU A 69 -0.88 -13.33 15.51
C GLU A 69 -1.99 -12.79 16.42
N SER A 70 -2.44 -11.56 16.19
CA SER A 70 -3.75 -11.08 16.64
C SER A 70 -4.86 -11.82 15.88
N HIS A 71 -4.97 -13.11 16.17
CA HIS A 71 -6.19 -13.88 15.99
C HIS A 71 -7.35 -12.97 16.40
N ALA A 72 -8.20 -12.62 15.44
CA ALA A 72 -9.50 -12.08 15.76
C ALA A 72 -10.19 -13.16 16.59
N GLU A 73 -10.20 -13.00 17.91
CA GLU A 73 -11.07 -13.83 18.73
C GLU A 73 -12.48 -13.67 18.14
N PRO A 74 -13.18 -14.77 17.83
CA PRO A 74 -14.52 -14.67 17.30
C PRO A 74 -15.34 -13.90 18.32
N ILE A 75 -15.75 -12.67 17.97
CA ILE A 75 -16.58 -11.84 18.85
C ILE A 75 -17.79 -12.71 19.18
N PRO A 76 -17.97 -13.16 20.45
CA PRO A 76 -19.08 -14.02 20.77
C PRO A 76 -20.35 -13.25 20.45
N ASN A 77 -21.19 -13.83 19.60
CA ASN A 77 -22.45 -13.23 19.22
C ASN A 77 -23.45 -13.33 20.40
N ILE A 78 -23.22 -12.50 21.42
CA ILE A 78 -24.00 -12.43 22.66
C ILE A 78 -25.44 -11.96 22.41
N LEU A 79 -25.76 -11.50 21.20
CA LEU A 79 -27.09 -11.05 20.82
C LEU A 79 -28.07 -12.21 20.55
N PHE A 80 -27.60 -13.45 20.42
CA PHE A 80 -28.44 -14.63 20.15
C PHE A 80 -28.45 -15.67 21.28
N SER A 81 -27.93 -15.36 22.46
CA SER A 81 -28.10 -16.21 23.64
C SER A 81 -29.54 -16.09 24.16
N SER A 82 -30.45 -16.79 23.49
CA SER A 82 -31.82 -17.03 23.94
C SER A 82 -31.80 -17.83 25.24
N ASN A 83 -31.74 -17.16 26.38
CA ASN A 83 -32.14 -17.74 27.67
C ASN A 83 -32.74 -16.70 28.63
N SER A 84 -33.50 -15.75 28.09
CA SER A 84 -34.46 -14.96 28.88
C SER A 84 -35.80 -15.70 28.99
N LEU A 85 -35.80 -16.91 29.55
CA LEU A 85 -37.03 -17.60 30.00
C LEU A 85 -36.69 -18.59 31.13
N HIS A 86 -36.67 -18.11 32.37
CA HIS A 86 -37.47 -18.65 33.48
C HIS A 86 -37.47 -17.67 34.66
#